data_AF-A0A8T2JWS2-F1
#
_entry.id   AF-A0A8T2JWS2-F1
#
_cell.length_a   1.000
_cell.length_b   1.000
_cell.length_c   1.000
_cell.angle_alpha   90.00
_cell.angle_beta   90.00
_cell.angle_gamma   90.00
#
_symmetry.space_group_name_H-M   'P 1'
#
loop_
_entity.id
_entity.type
_entity.pdbx_description
1 polymer ?
#
loop_
_entity_poly.entity_id
_entity_poly.type
_entity_poly.pdbx_seq_one_letter_code
_entity_poly.pdbx_strand_id
1 'polypeptide(L)'
;MLYNCTICVLCNPSSANSTEKNLGACMKENEELLKELFSSPHFQATLHPECNPWPADFKPLLVAEEPFQKRAPQSGKGNSLSYSVETLQEITSSLQALKVECADLCGDAPAGDSVVQKLKLALIEFHQRIVAFTEVYQNEFQEHCGHPTAEISPTGPFFQSVHQSLRTCCKELESIAQFIETSENIVDVVGKRQQSKEIWGGSSISTLYEKMKELKKNYEGFVQSFVQE
;
A
#
# COMPACT_ATOMS: atom_id res chain seq x y z
N MET A 1 -19.15 4.50 -1.24
CA MET A 1 -20.49 4.72 -1.81
C MET A 1 -21.29 3.45 -1.59
N LEU A 2 -21.91 3.30 -0.43
CA LEU A 2 -22.85 2.21 -0.16
C LEU A 2 -24.22 2.75 -0.55
N TYR A 3 -24.77 2.27 -1.65
CA TYR A 3 -26.13 2.59 -2.05
C TYR A 3 -27.09 2.01 -1.00
N ASN A 4 -27.86 2.89 -0.37
CA ASN A 4 -29.04 2.54 0.41
C ASN A 4 -29.99 1.73 -0.49
N CYS A 5 -29.95 0.40 -0.37
CA CYS A 5 -30.91 -0.46 -1.03
C CYS A 5 -32.15 -0.57 -0.13
N THR A 6 -32.90 0.52 -0.03
CA THR A 6 -34.27 0.47 0.47
C THR A 6 -35.08 -0.26 -0.59
N ILE A 7 -35.38 -1.55 -0.37
CA ILE A 7 -36.32 -2.29 -1.19
C ILE A 7 -37.71 -1.67 -0.94
N CYS A 8 -38.10 -0.72 -1.78
CA CYS A 8 -39.44 -0.17 -1.79
C CYS A 8 -40.40 -1.26 -2.30
N VAL A 9 -41.34 -1.64 -1.45
CA VAL A 9 -42.49 -2.49 -1.81
C VAL A 9 -43.32 -1.74 -2.87
N LEU A 10 -43.26 -2.19 -4.12
CA LEU A 10 -44.07 -1.66 -5.21
C LEU A 10 -45.48 -2.29 -5.15
N CYS A 11 -46.36 -1.81 -4.27
CA CYS A 11 -47.80 -2.03 -4.49
C CYS A 11 -48.39 -0.77 -5.15
N ASN A 12 -48.87 -0.90 -6.39
CA ASN A 12 -49.49 0.18 -7.16
C ASN A 12 -50.94 0.41 -6.65
N PRO A 13 -51.29 1.56 -6.05
CA PRO A 13 -52.56 1.74 -5.35
C PRO A 13 -53.68 2.26 -6.28
N SER A 14 -53.85 1.65 -7.46
CA SER A 14 -54.88 2.07 -8.41
C SER A 14 -55.88 0.96 -8.73
N SER A 15 -56.50 0.38 -7.69
CA SER A 15 -57.86 -0.16 -7.77
C SER A 15 -58.38 -0.42 -6.36
N ALA A 16 -59.00 0.60 -5.77
CA ALA A 16 -59.72 0.49 -4.52
C ALA A 16 -61.01 -0.31 -4.75
N ASN A 17 -60.94 -1.64 -4.59
CA ASN A 17 -62.04 -2.52 -4.18
C ASN A 17 -61.50 -3.94 -3.94
N SER A 18 -61.57 -4.44 -2.69
CA SER A 18 -61.07 -5.73 -2.17
C SER A 18 -59.63 -5.72 -1.66
N THR A 19 -59.44 -5.16 -0.45
CA THR A 19 -58.15 -4.82 0.16
C THR A 19 -57.34 -5.98 0.75
N GLU A 20 -57.94 -7.13 1.09
CA GLU A 20 -57.19 -8.27 1.66
C GLU A 20 -56.64 -9.25 0.61
N LYS A 21 -57.42 -9.56 -0.44
CA LYS A 21 -56.96 -10.49 -1.49
C LYS A 21 -55.81 -9.93 -2.33
N ASN A 22 -55.72 -8.61 -2.45
CA ASN A 22 -54.71 -7.93 -3.25
C ASN A 22 -53.36 -7.82 -2.51
N LEU A 23 -53.38 -7.68 -1.18
CA LEU A 23 -52.16 -7.59 -0.38
C LEU A 23 -51.40 -8.93 -0.38
N GLY A 24 -52.12 -10.03 -0.20
CA GLY A 24 -51.53 -11.37 -0.25
C GLY A 24 -50.94 -11.69 -1.62
N ALA A 25 -51.55 -11.21 -2.71
CA ALA A 25 -51.01 -11.34 -4.06
C ALA A 25 -49.73 -10.49 -4.23
N CYS A 26 -49.74 -9.22 -3.81
CA CYS A 26 -48.55 -8.33 -3.86
C CYS A 26 -47.37 -8.92 -3.05
N MET A 27 -47.65 -9.48 -1.86
CA MET A 27 -46.61 -10.15 -1.05
C MET A 27 -46.03 -11.37 -1.75
N LYS A 28 -46.88 -12.17 -2.40
CA LYS A 28 -46.44 -13.36 -3.14
C LYS A 28 -45.61 -13.01 -4.37
N GLU A 29 -46.01 -11.98 -5.11
CA GLU A 29 -45.25 -11.47 -6.26
C GLU A 29 -43.87 -10.92 -5.84
N ASN A 30 -43.81 -10.19 -4.71
CA ASN A 30 -42.53 -9.72 -4.16
C ASN A 30 -41.65 -10.89 -3.68
N GLU A 31 -42.24 -11.92 -3.06
CA GLU A 31 -41.49 -13.11 -2.65
C GLU A 31 -40.95 -13.89 -3.85
N GLU A 32 -41.73 -14.00 -4.94
CA GLU A 32 -41.29 -14.61 -6.19
C GLU A 32 -40.16 -13.81 -6.85
N LEU A 33 -40.25 -12.47 -6.87
CA LEU A 33 -39.22 -11.59 -7.42
C LEU A 33 -37.92 -11.63 -6.59
N LEU A 34 -38.03 -11.67 -5.25
CA LEU A 34 -36.87 -11.86 -4.38
C LEU A 34 -36.24 -13.23 -4.62
N LYS A 35 -37.04 -14.30 -4.72
CA LYS A 35 -36.52 -15.64 -5.05
C LYS A 35 -35.79 -15.64 -6.38
N GLU A 36 -36.31 -14.98 -7.40
CA GLU A 36 -35.65 -14.85 -8.70
C GLU A 36 -34.31 -14.09 -8.59
N LEU A 37 -34.30 -12.95 -7.89
CA LEU A 37 -33.10 -12.13 -7.69
C LEU A 37 -32.01 -12.91 -6.94
N PHE A 38 -32.38 -13.62 -5.87
CA PHE A 38 -31.44 -14.43 -5.08
C PHE A 38 -31.08 -15.76 -5.75
N SER A 39 -31.84 -16.22 -6.75
CA SER A 39 -31.48 -17.39 -7.56
C SER A 39 -30.53 -17.05 -8.70
N SER A 40 -30.34 -15.75 -9.01
CA SER A 40 -29.42 -15.31 -10.05
C SER A 40 -27.96 -15.62 -9.69
N PRO A 41 -27.23 -16.39 -10.54
CA PRO A 41 -25.82 -16.73 -10.29
C PRO A 41 -24.93 -15.50 -10.16
N HIS A 42 -25.26 -14.42 -10.88
CA HIS A 42 -24.49 -13.18 -10.88
C HIS A 42 -24.64 -12.40 -9.57
N PHE A 43 -25.85 -12.40 -8.98
CA PHE A 43 -26.08 -11.77 -7.69
C PHE A 43 -25.48 -12.60 -6.55
N GLN A 44 -25.59 -13.93 -6.63
CA GLN A 44 -24.92 -14.86 -5.71
C GLN A 44 -23.40 -14.68 -5.71
N ALA A 45 -22.77 -14.54 -6.89
CA ALA A 45 -21.34 -14.25 -7.00
C ALA A 45 -20.94 -12.87 -6.46
N THR A 46 -21.89 -11.92 -6.36
CA THR A 46 -21.66 -10.59 -5.77
C THR A 46 -21.80 -10.63 -4.24
N LEU A 47 -22.73 -11.42 -3.71
CA LEU A 47 -22.88 -11.66 -2.27
C LEU A 47 -21.77 -12.55 -1.71
N HIS A 48 -21.31 -13.49 -2.52
CA HIS A 48 -20.23 -14.43 -2.22
C HIS A 48 -19.17 -14.34 -3.31
N PRO A 49 -18.38 -13.25 -3.36
CA PRO A 49 -17.25 -13.22 -4.27
C PRO A 49 -16.33 -14.38 -3.91
N GLU A 50 -16.04 -15.24 -4.89
CA GLU A 50 -14.95 -16.21 -4.77
C GLU A 50 -13.64 -15.43 -4.70
N CYS A 51 -13.32 -14.92 -3.51
CA CYS A 51 -11.99 -14.48 -3.18
C CYS A 51 -11.13 -15.74 -3.17
N ASN A 52 -10.61 -16.10 -4.34
CA ASN A 52 -9.46 -16.98 -4.43
C ASN A 52 -8.21 -16.09 -4.33
N PRO A 53 -7.60 -15.93 -3.14
CA PRO A 53 -6.43 -15.08 -2.96
C PRO A 53 -5.18 -15.59 -3.71
N TRP A 54 -5.25 -16.74 -4.38
CA TRP A 54 -4.11 -17.35 -5.07
C TRP A 54 -4.44 -17.67 -6.54
N PRO A 55 -3.72 -17.10 -7.51
CA PRO A 55 -3.70 -17.61 -8.88
C PRO A 55 -3.39 -19.12 -8.88
N ALA A 56 -3.95 -19.87 -9.84
CA ALA A 56 -3.83 -21.33 -9.92
C ALA A 56 -2.37 -21.84 -10.00
N ASP A 57 -1.41 -20.94 -10.21
CA ASP A 57 0.01 -21.20 -10.41
C ASP A 57 0.77 -21.59 -9.14
N PHE A 58 0.21 -21.39 -7.94
CA PHE A 58 0.89 -21.66 -6.66
C PHE A 58 0.54 -23.00 -6.01
N LYS A 59 -0.48 -23.72 -6.52
CA LYS A 59 -0.88 -25.04 -6.02
C LYS A 59 0.24 -26.11 -6.04
N PRO A 60 1.20 -26.11 -6.98
CA PRO A 60 2.29 -27.10 -6.95
C PRO A 60 3.27 -26.93 -5.78
N LEU A 61 3.32 -25.74 -5.15
CA LEU A 61 4.30 -25.43 -4.10
C LEU A 61 3.82 -25.84 -2.70
N LEU A 62 2.50 -25.98 -2.50
CA LEU A 62 1.89 -26.31 -1.19
C LEU A 62 1.81 -27.81 -0.90
N VAL A 63 2.08 -28.67 -1.88
CA VAL A 63 2.01 -30.13 -1.71
C VAL A 63 3.29 -30.71 -1.08
N ALA A 64 4.32 -29.88 -0.85
CA ALA A 64 5.65 -30.33 -0.47
C ALA A 64 6.06 -30.09 1.00
N GLU A 65 5.19 -29.62 1.90
CA GLU A 65 5.60 -29.37 3.29
C GLU A 65 4.99 -30.35 4.31
N GLU A 66 5.88 -31.16 4.88
CA GLU A 66 5.73 -32.01 6.06
C GLU A 66 5.35 -31.21 7.34
N PRO A 67 4.84 -31.89 8.40
CA PRO A 67 4.15 -31.22 9.50
C PRO A 67 5.13 -30.59 10.51
N PHE A 68 5.27 -29.26 10.47
CA PHE A 68 6.01 -28.54 11.50
C PHE A 68 5.21 -28.37 12.80
N GLN A 69 5.90 -28.71 13.88
CA GLN A 69 5.41 -28.90 15.24
C GLN A 69 4.98 -27.60 15.94
N LYS A 70 4.01 -27.79 16.85
CA LYS A 70 3.50 -26.84 17.84
C LYS A 70 4.58 -26.00 18.54
N ARG A 71 4.40 -24.68 18.59
CA ARG A 71 4.92 -23.85 19.68
C ARG A 71 3.97 -22.69 19.99
N ALA A 72 3.73 -22.49 21.30
CA ALA A 72 2.72 -21.62 21.89
C ALA A 72 2.94 -20.11 21.59
N PRO A 73 1.86 -19.29 21.59
CA PRO A 73 1.99 -17.85 21.36
C PRO A 73 2.36 -17.11 22.64
N GLN A 74 3.33 -16.20 22.53
CA GLN A 74 3.56 -15.15 23.52
C GLN A 74 2.72 -13.92 23.16
N SER A 75 2.05 -13.39 24.18
CA SER A 75 1.13 -12.25 24.14
C SER A 75 1.87 -10.92 23.88
N GLY A 76 1.45 -10.20 22.84
CA GLY A 76 1.91 -8.85 22.49
C GLY A 76 0.78 -7.82 22.66
N LYS A 77 0.59 -7.35 23.89
CA LYS A 77 0.13 -6.01 24.33
C LYS A 77 -0.71 -5.19 23.32
N GLY A 78 -2.03 -5.41 23.32
CA GLY A 78 -3.03 -4.53 22.70
C GLY A 78 -3.41 -3.37 23.64
N ASN A 79 -2.78 -2.21 23.48
CA ASN A 79 -3.00 -1.03 24.33
C ASN A 79 -3.48 0.20 23.53
N SER A 80 -4.58 0.14 22.77
CA SER A 80 -5.03 1.35 22.04
C SER A 80 -6.55 1.60 21.93
N LEU A 81 -7.42 0.75 22.49
CA LEU A 81 -8.88 0.96 22.43
C LEU A 81 -9.50 1.37 23.77
N SER A 82 -8.98 0.91 24.90
CA SER A 82 -9.49 1.28 26.24
C SER A 82 -9.35 2.78 26.51
N TYR A 83 -8.21 3.36 26.11
CA TYR A 83 -7.91 4.78 26.24
C TYR A 83 -8.93 5.67 25.51
N SER A 84 -9.38 5.26 24.32
CA SER A 84 -10.36 6.02 23.54
C SER A 84 -11.77 5.98 24.14
N VAL A 85 -12.14 4.87 24.79
CA VAL A 85 -13.44 4.76 25.49
C VAL A 85 -13.43 5.58 26.78
N GLU A 86 -12.33 5.53 27.54
CA GLU A 86 -12.16 6.32 28.77
C GLU A 86 -12.21 7.83 28.48
N THR A 87 -11.52 8.29 27.43
CA THR A 87 -11.56 9.70 27.03
C THR A 87 -12.95 10.15 26.57
N LEU A 88 -13.70 9.33 25.83
CA LEU A 88 -15.09 9.64 25.45
C LEU A 88 -16.03 9.69 26.67
N GLN A 89 -15.83 8.81 27.66
CA GLN A 89 -16.59 8.80 28.90
C GLN A 89 -16.30 10.08 29.73
N GLU A 90 -15.04 10.52 29.78
CA GLU A 90 -14.62 11.75 30.45
C GLU A 90 -15.20 13.01 29.79
N ILE A 91 -15.19 13.08 28.46
CA ILE A 91 -15.81 14.17 27.68
C ILE A 91 -17.33 14.20 27.94
N THR A 92 -17.97 13.04 27.93
CA THR A 92 -19.42 12.92 28.20
C THR A 92 -19.77 13.44 29.60
N SER A 93 -18.98 13.06 30.60
CA SER A 93 -19.15 13.52 31.98
C SER A 93 -18.95 15.02 32.13
N SER A 94 -17.93 15.58 31.45
CA SER A 94 -17.62 17.02 31.46
C SER A 94 -18.73 17.84 30.78
N LEU A 95 -19.27 17.36 29.66
CA LEU A 95 -20.40 18.00 28.97
C LEU A 95 -21.67 17.98 29.84
N GLN A 96 -21.88 16.90 30.61
CA GLN A 96 -23.02 16.80 31.50
C GLN A 96 -22.91 17.76 32.70
N ALA A 97 -21.72 17.95 33.26
CA ALA A 97 -21.48 18.95 34.29
C ALA A 97 -21.72 20.39 33.77
N LEU A 98 -21.18 20.71 32.59
CA LEU A 98 -21.37 22.02 31.96
C LEU A 98 -22.84 22.31 31.59
N LYS A 99 -23.58 21.28 31.19
CA LYS A 99 -25.03 21.37 30.93
C LYS A 99 -25.81 21.78 32.19
N VAL A 100 -25.43 21.26 33.36
CA VAL A 100 -26.05 21.62 34.64
C VAL A 100 -25.72 23.07 35.00
N GLU A 101 -24.45 23.47 34.87
CA GLU A 101 -24.00 24.85 35.12
C GLU A 101 -24.70 25.88 34.19
N CYS A 102 -24.98 25.50 32.94
CA CYS A 102 -25.71 26.33 31.99
C CYS A 102 -27.23 26.40 32.23
N ALA A 103 -27.79 25.51 33.07
CA ALA A 103 -29.18 25.56 33.49
C ALA A 103 -29.40 26.68 34.52
N ASP A 104 -28.43 26.88 35.42
CA ASP A 104 -28.47 27.91 36.48
C ASP A 104 -28.36 29.34 35.92
N LEU A 105 -27.63 29.53 34.82
CA LEU A 105 -27.52 30.81 34.09
C LEU A 105 -28.82 31.22 33.36
N CYS A 106 -29.86 30.37 33.37
CA CYS A 106 -31.10 30.57 32.62
C CYS A 106 -32.28 31.05 33.50
N GLY A 107 -32.00 31.49 34.73
CA GLY A 107 -32.97 32.14 35.60
C GLY A 107 -33.39 33.51 35.05
N ASP A 108 -34.52 33.51 34.34
CA ASP A 108 -35.42 34.64 34.06
C ASP A 108 -34.76 35.94 33.55
N ALA A 109 -34.39 35.98 32.26
CA ALA A 109 -34.08 37.22 31.56
C ALA A 109 -34.84 37.28 30.21
N PRO A 110 -35.66 38.32 29.97
CA PRO A 110 -36.48 38.39 28.78
C PRO A 110 -35.64 38.82 27.57
N ALA A 111 -35.78 38.07 26.47
CA ALA A 111 -35.52 38.49 25.09
C ALA A 111 -34.10 38.95 24.71
N GLY A 112 -33.05 38.59 25.47
CA GLY A 112 -31.70 39.15 25.28
C GLY A 112 -30.64 38.31 24.58
N ASP A 113 -30.71 36.97 24.54
CA ASP A 113 -29.51 36.20 24.20
C ASP A 113 -29.74 35.09 23.16
N SER A 114 -29.89 35.51 21.90
CA SER A 114 -29.97 34.59 20.75
C SER A 114 -28.72 33.70 20.62
N VAL A 115 -27.57 34.15 21.16
CA VAL A 115 -26.30 33.41 21.08
C VAL A 115 -26.30 32.29 22.11
N VAL A 116 -26.70 32.57 23.35
CA VAL A 116 -26.81 31.54 24.40
C VAL A 116 -27.84 30.48 24.02
N GLN A 117 -28.98 30.86 23.42
CA GLN A 117 -29.97 29.87 22.96
C GLN A 117 -29.44 29.02 21.80
N LYS A 118 -28.71 29.61 20.85
CA LYS A 118 -28.04 28.86 19.76
C LYS A 118 -26.96 27.93 20.28
N LEU A 119 -26.15 28.37 21.26
CA LEU A 119 -25.13 27.54 21.89
C LEU A 119 -25.77 26.36 22.64
N LYS A 120 -26.87 26.60 23.36
CA LYS A 120 -27.65 25.54 24.02
C LYS A 120 -28.18 24.53 23.00
N LEU A 121 -28.72 25.00 21.89
CA LEU A 121 -29.21 24.12 20.82
C LEU A 121 -28.06 23.29 20.23
N ALA A 122 -26.92 23.91 19.89
CA ALA A 122 -25.75 23.22 19.36
C ALA A 122 -25.19 22.17 20.35
N LEU A 123 -25.20 22.46 21.65
CA LEU A 123 -24.77 21.53 22.69
C LEU A 123 -25.72 20.32 22.77
N ILE A 124 -27.03 20.55 22.68
CA ILE A 124 -28.05 19.49 22.66
C ILE A 124 -27.91 18.62 21.42
N GLU A 125 -27.76 19.24 20.24
CA GLU A 125 -27.54 18.53 18.96
C GLU A 125 -26.26 17.69 19.00
N PHE A 126 -25.17 18.25 19.54
CA PHE A 126 -23.91 17.55 19.67
C PHE A 126 -24.01 16.36 20.64
N HIS A 127 -24.64 16.56 21.79
CA HIS A 127 -24.91 15.49 22.74
C HIS A 127 -25.73 14.36 22.10
N GLN A 128 -26.79 14.70 21.36
CA GLN A 128 -27.63 13.72 20.68
C GLN A 128 -26.87 12.96 19.59
N ARG A 129 -25.97 13.64 18.86
CA ARG A 129 -25.07 12.98 17.91
C ARG A 129 -24.10 12.02 18.59
N ILE A 130 -23.51 12.41 19.72
CA ILE A 130 -22.64 11.51 20.51
C ILE A 130 -23.43 10.30 20.96
N VAL A 131 -24.60 10.48 21.56
CA VAL A 131 -25.44 9.37 22.05
C VAL A 131 -25.80 8.42 20.91
N ALA A 132 -26.27 8.95 19.77
CA ALA A 132 -26.58 8.13 18.60
C ALA A 132 -25.36 7.38 18.05
N PHE A 133 -24.19 8.03 18.01
CA PHE A 133 -22.95 7.38 17.59
C PHE A 133 -22.53 6.27 18.56
N THR A 134 -22.61 6.52 19.87
CA THR A 134 -22.29 5.53 20.91
C THR A 134 -23.21 4.32 20.82
N GLU A 135 -24.50 4.54 20.59
CA GLU A 135 -25.48 3.46 20.44
C GLU A 135 -25.23 2.64 19.17
N VAL A 136 -24.97 3.28 18.03
CA VAL A 136 -24.57 2.60 16.79
C VAL A 136 -23.26 1.83 16.98
N TYR A 137 -22.28 2.41 17.68
CA TYR A 137 -21.03 1.72 17.98
C TYR A 137 -21.25 0.46 18.82
N GLN A 138 -22.04 0.56 19.90
CA GLN A 138 -22.34 -0.56 20.79
C GLN A 138 -23.18 -1.66 20.10
N ASN A 139 -24.15 -1.27 19.27
CA ASN A 139 -25.10 -2.22 18.68
C ASN A 139 -24.64 -2.84 17.35
N GLU A 140 -23.85 -2.11 16.55
CA GLU A 140 -23.50 -2.55 15.18
C GLU A 140 -21.99 -2.78 14.99
N PHE A 141 -21.15 -1.99 15.65
CA PHE A 141 -19.70 -2.03 15.40
C PHE A 141 -18.89 -2.75 16.49
N GLN A 142 -19.44 -2.91 17.70
CA GLN A 142 -18.72 -3.49 18.83
C GLN A 142 -18.28 -4.94 18.58
N GLU A 143 -19.13 -5.75 17.93
CA GLU A 143 -18.79 -7.12 17.54
C GLU A 143 -17.59 -7.19 16.59
N HIS A 144 -17.45 -6.16 15.74
CA HIS A 144 -16.37 -6.03 14.76
C HIS A 144 -15.09 -5.45 15.36
N CYS A 145 -15.19 -4.61 16.41
CA CYS A 145 -14.05 -3.99 17.09
C CYS A 145 -13.37 -4.91 18.13
N GLY A 146 -13.98 -6.04 18.48
CA GLY A 146 -13.45 -7.03 19.42
C GLY A 146 -12.79 -8.25 18.77
N HIS A 147 -12.73 -8.33 17.44
CA HIS A 147 -12.02 -9.41 16.77
C HIS A 147 -10.53 -9.32 17.13
N PRO A 148 -9.89 -10.40 17.63
CA PRO A 148 -8.45 -10.42 17.79
C PRO A 148 -7.85 -10.03 16.44
N THR A 149 -6.88 -9.10 16.47
CA THR A 149 -6.16 -8.60 15.30
C THR A 149 -6.02 -9.72 14.29
N ALA A 150 -6.62 -9.57 13.10
CA ALA A 150 -6.59 -10.59 12.05
C ALA A 150 -5.18 -11.16 12.01
N GLU A 151 -5.03 -12.45 12.34
CA GLU A 151 -3.72 -13.07 12.45
C GLU A 151 -3.01 -12.85 11.12
N ILE A 152 -2.06 -11.92 11.10
CA ILE A 152 -1.24 -11.64 9.94
C ILE A 152 -0.58 -12.98 9.68
N SER A 153 -0.96 -13.62 8.57
CA SER A 153 -0.53 -14.97 8.21
C SER A 153 0.95 -15.17 8.56
N PRO A 154 1.34 -16.32 9.14
CA PRO A 154 2.71 -16.60 9.59
C PRO A 154 3.77 -16.58 8.47
N THR A 155 3.40 -16.18 7.25
CA THR A 155 4.27 -15.92 6.11
C THR A 155 5.14 -14.66 6.23
N GLY A 156 4.99 -13.83 7.25
CA GLY A 156 5.85 -12.64 7.47
C GLY A 156 7.36 -12.94 7.36
N PRO A 157 7.90 -13.94 8.09
CA PRO A 157 9.30 -14.35 7.98
C PRO A 157 9.68 -14.89 6.59
N PHE A 158 8.76 -15.59 5.91
CA PHE A 158 8.99 -16.07 4.54
C PHE A 158 9.12 -14.90 3.55
N PHE A 159 8.18 -13.95 3.57
CA PHE A 159 8.25 -12.74 2.74
C PHE A 159 9.49 -11.90 3.05
N GLN A 160 9.87 -11.80 4.33
CA GLN A 160 11.08 -11.11 4.74
C GLN A 160 12.34 -11.80 4.19
N SER A 161 12.38 -13.14 4.19
CA SER A 161 13.48 -13.92 3.62
C SER A 161 13.58 -13.74 2.10
N VAL A 162 12.46 -13.81 1.39
CA VAL A 162 12.40 -13.60 -0.06
C VAL A 162 12.83 -12.17 -0.42
N HIS A 163 12.30 -11.17 0.28
CA HIS A 163 12.66 -9.77 0.09
C HIS A 163 14.16 -9.52 0.36
N GLN A 164 14.72 -10.15 1.41
CA GLN A 164 16.14 -10.03 1.70
C GLN A 164 17.01 -10.69 0.62
N SER A 165 16.59 -11.85 0.11
CA SER A 165 17.29 -12.57 -0.97
C SER A 165 17.29 -11.77 -2.28
N LEU A 166 16.14 -11.22 -2.66
CA LEU A 166 16.02 -10.32 -3.82
C LEU A 166 16.88 -9.07 -3.66
N ARG A 167 16.87 -8.44 -2.47
CA ARG A 167 17.70 -7.28 -2.17
C ARG A 167 19.19 -7.58 -2.30
N THR A 168 19.65 -8.74 -1.83
CA THR A 168 21.04 -9.16 -1.99
C THR A 168 21.39 -9.36 -3.47
N CYS A 169 20.53 -10.06 -4.22
CA CYS A 169 20.71 -10.26 -5.66
C CYS A 169 20.83 -8.93 -6.43
N CYS A 170 19.96 -7.95 -6.15
CA CYS A 170 20.05 -6.62 -6.78
C CYS A 170 21.40 -5.92 -6.51
N LYS A 171 21.92 -6.02 -5.28
CA LYS A 171 23.22 -5.43 -4.93
C LYS A 171 24.38 -6.12 -5.63
N GLU A 172 24.31 -7.44 -5.77
CA GLU A 172 25.33 -8.20 -6.51
C GLU A 172 25.33 -7.81 -7.99
N LEU A 173 24.15 -7.68 -8.61
CA LEU A 173 24.02 -7.21 -9.99
C LEU A 173 24.58 -5.79 -10.18
N GLU A 174 24.31 -4.89 -9.24
CA GLU A 174 24.87 -3.53 -9.26
C GLU A 174 26.40 -3.56 -9.14
N SER A 175 26.95 -4.40 -8.26
CA SER A 175 28.40 -4.59 -8.14
C SER A 175 29.03 -5.17 -9.40
N ILE A 176 28.36 -6.12 -10.07
CA ILE A 176 28.82 -6.69 -11.35
C ILE A 176 28.81 -5.62 -12.44
N ALA A 177 27.77 -4.79 -12.51
CA ALA A 177 27.70 -3.70 -13.49
C ALA A 177 28.86 -2.71 -13.30
N GLN A 178 29.15 -2.30 -12.06
CA GLN A 178 30.29 -1.44 -11.75
C GLN A 178 31.63 -2.09 -12.09
N PHE A 179 31.77 -3.40 -11.86
CA PHE A 179 32.97 -4.15 -12.23
C PHE A 179 33.18 -4.16 -13.74
N ILE A 180 32.13 -4.38 -14.53
CA ILE A 180 32.19 -4.36 -16.00
C ILE A 180 32.61 -2.97 -16.49
N GLU A 181 31.96 -1.91 -16.00
CA GLU A 181 32.32 -0.53 -16.35
C GLU A 181 33.79 -0.22 -16.02
N THR A 182 34.25 -0.63 -14.83
CA THR A 182 35.64 -0.44 -14.41
C THR A 182 36.60 -1.21 -15.32
N SER A 183 36.25 -2.44 -15.69
CA SER A 183 37.04 -3.26 -16.62
C SER A 183 37.14 -2.61 -17.99
N GLU A 184 36.03 -2.12 -18.55
CA GLU A 184 36.01 -1.39 -19.82
C GLU A 184 36.87 -0.12 -19.77
N ASN A 185 36.76 0.66 -18.69
CA ASN A 185 37.59 1.83 -18.46
C ASN A 185 39.09 1.48 -18.40
N ILE A 186 39.46 0.39 -17.73
CA ILE A 186 40.86 -0.08 -17.68
C ILE A 186 41.33 -0.46 -19.09
N VAL A 187 40.52 -1.20 -19.85
CA VAL A 187 40.85 -1.60 -21.22
C VAL A 187 41.03 -0.38 -22.12
N ASP A 188 40.17 0.63 -22.02
CA ASP A 188 40.29 1.90 -22.75
C ASP A 188 41.56 2.67 -22.37
N VAL A 189 41.85 2.82 -21.07
CA VAL A 189 43.06 3.49 -20.58
C VAL A 189 44.32 2.77 -21.06
N VAL A 190 44.33 1.43 -21.04
CA VAL A 190 45.43 0.62 -21.56
C VAL A 190 45.55 0.77 -23.08
N GLY A 191 44.43 0.77 -23.81
CA GLY A 191 44.39 1.00 -25.26
C GLY A 191 44.97 2.36 -25.65
N LYS A 192 44.53 3.44 -24.99
CA LYS A 192 45.06 4.80 -25.16
C LYS A 192 46.56 4.87 -24.82
N ARG A 193 47.00 4.20 -23.75
CA ARG A 193 48.42 4.13 -23.37
C ARG A 193 49.24 3.33 -24.39
N GLN A 194 48.69 2.28 -24.97
CA GLN A 194 49.36 1.47 -25.97
C GLN A 194 49.43 2.19 -27.33
N GLN A 195 48.43 2.99 -27.68
CA GLN A 195 48.53 3.90 -28.83
C GLN A 195 49.56 5.01 -28.55
N SER A 196 49.61 5.55 -27.33
CA SER A 196 50.67 6.49 -26.94
C SER A 196 52.05 5.83 -26.78
N LYS A 197 52.13 4.48 -26.79
CA LYS A 197 53.39 3.73 -26.87
C LYS A 197 54.03 3.76 -28.26
N GLU A 198 53.37 4.35 -29.26
CA GLU A 198 54.05 4.82 -30.47
C GLU A 198 54.84 6.13 -30.24
N ILE A 199 54.70 6.75 -29.06
CA ILE A 199 55.37 7.99 -28.65
C ILE A 199 55.98 7.80 -27.25
N TRP A 200 56.87 6.82 -27.07
CA TRP A 200 57.74 6.85 -25.88
C TRP A 200 58.84 7.88 -26.09
N GLY A 201 58.73 9.02 -25.40
CA GLY A 201 59.84 9.95 -25.22
C GLY A 201 60.11 10.85 -26.42
N GLY A 202 59.16 11.69 -26.82
CA GLY A 202 59.41 12.94 -27.55
C GLY A 202 60.02 12.86 -28.95
N SER A 203 60.39 11.68 -29.44
CA SER A 203 60.84 11.46 -30.82
C SER A 203 60.00 10.36 -31.47
N SER A 204 59.63 10.57 -32.74
CA SER A 204 59.00 9.54 -33.56
C SER A 204 59.79 8.24 -33.47
N ILE A 205 59.11 7.12 -33.20
CA ILE A 205 59.73 5.80 -33.19
C ILE A 205 60.09 5.46 -34.65
N SER A 206 61.28 5.89 -35.07
CA SER A 206 61.92 5.37 -36.27
C SER A 206 62.29 3.91 -35.99
N THR A 207 61.89 3.00 -36.87
CA THR A 207 62.28 1.59 -36.76
C THR A 207 63.81 1.45 -36.81
N LEU A 208 64.35 0.38 -36.20
CA LEU A 208 65.79 0.07 -36.24
C LEU A 208 66.33 0.07 -37.69
N TYR A 209 65.51 -0.39 -38.63
CA TYR A 209 65.80 -0.36 -40.06
C TYR A 209 66.05 1.07 -40.58
N GLU A 210 65.18 2.03 -40.26
CA GLU A 210 65.35 3.43 -40.67
C GLU A 210 66.60 4.04 -40.01
N LYS A 211 66.90 3.71 -38.75
CA LYS A 211 68.14 4.15 -38.09
C LYS A 211 69.40 3.54 -38.69
N MET A 212 69.37 2.27 -39.07
CA MET A 212 70.49 1.64 -39.80
C MET A 212 70.68 2.25 -41.19
N LYS A 213 69.58 2.62 -41.87
CA LYS A 213 69.62 3.28 -43.18
C LYS A 213 70.18 4.70 -43.09
N GLU A 214 69.77 5.47 -42.07
CA GLU A 214 70.33 6.78 -41.75
C GLU A 214 71.83 6.69 -41.44
N LEU A 215 72.23 5.74 -40.59
CA LEU A 215 73.63 5.50 -40.25
C LEU A 215 74.46 5.11 -41.49
N LYS A 216 73.94 4.22 -42.32
CA LYS A 216 74.60 3.81 -43.58
C LYS A 216 74.79 5.01 -44.51
N LYS A 217 73.76 5.84 -44.69
CA LYS A 217 73.82 7.05 -45.51
C LYS A 217 74.86 8.04 -44.97
N ASN A 218 74.92 8.24 -43.65
CA ASN A 218 75.90 9.12 -43.03
C ASN A 218 77.33 8.59 -43.20
N TYR A 219 77.52 7.27 -43.10
CA TYR A 219 78.82 6.65 -43.32
C TYR A 219 79.26 6.75 -44.79
N GLU A 220 78.36 6.56 -45.75
CA GLU A 220 78.63 6.77 -47.18
C GLU A 220 79.02 8.22 -47.47
N GLY A 221 78.31 9.19 -46.89
CA GLY A 221 78.67 10.61 -46.99
C GLY A 221 80.02 10.94 -46.35
N PHE A 222 80.33 10.34 -45.20
CA PHE A 222 81.63 10.48 -44.54
C PHE A 222 82.75 9.89 -45.40
N VAL A 223 82.58 8.68 -45.94
CA VAL A 223 83.56 8.06 -46.83
C VAL A 223 83.75 8.87 -48.11
N GLN A 224 82.67 9.40 -48.69
CA GLN A 224 82.76 10.29 -49.86
C GLN A 224 83.51 11.59 -49.53
N SER A 225 83.39 12.12 -48.32
CA SER A 225 84.15 13.31 -47.91
C SER A 225 85.67 13.08 -47.79
N PHE A 226 86.16 11.84 -47.68
CA PHE A 226 87.59 11.50 -47.73
C PHE A 226 88.12 11.19 -49.14
N VAL A 227 87.24 11.03 -50.14
CA VAL A 227 87.64 10.74 -51.52
C VAL A 227 87.80 12.03 -52.35
N GLN A 228 87.48 13.18 -51.75
CA GLN A 228 87.44 14.48 -52.43
C GLN A 228 88.46 15.51 -51.91
N GLU A 229 89.44 15.05 -51.13
CA GLU A 229 90.66 15.77 -50.73
C GLU A 229 91.88 15.07 -51.35
#